data_AF-A0A1B6MUH5-F1
#
_entry.id   AF-A0A1B6MUH5-F1
#
_cell.length_a   1.000
_cell.length_b   1.000
_cell.length_c   1.000
_cell.angle_alpha   90.00
_cell.angle_beta   90.00
_cell.angle_gamma   90.00
#
_symmetry.space_group_name_H-M   'P 1'
#
loop_
_entity.id
_entity.type
_entity.pdbx_description
1 polymer ?
#
loop_
_entity_poly.entity_id
_entity_poly.type
_entity_poly.pdbx_seq_one_letter_code
_entity_poly.pdbx_strand_id
1 'polypeptide(L)'
;IECSNHLLRNYCSKLRDVTVCAKLGPISQRRIVGKSIMRLRSAVTKAVEYRRQEEGKTDSERIAFLKQDLTNSANHVFGEHLKCRELAYFCTGAKEGEINHVPELKESGIY
;
A
#
# COMPACT_ATOMS: atom_id res chain seq x y z
N ILE A 1 18.64 7.44 -8.75
CA ILE A 1 17.75 8.08 -7.73
C ILE A 1 16.58 8.81 -8.38
N GLU A 2 16.81 9.57 -9.46
CA GLU A 2 15.77 10.34 -10.17
C GLU A 2 14.58 9.51 -10.67
N CYS A 3 14.82 8.37 -11.34
CA CYS A 3 13.74 7.53 -11.89
C CYS A 3 12.81 6.94 -10.82
N SER A 4 13.36 6.49 -9.69
CA SER A 4 12.57 5.97 -8.56
C SER A 4 11.71 7.05 -7.93
N ASN A 5 12.25 8.26 -7.78
CA ASN A 5 11.50 9.41 -7.28
C ASN A 5 10.39 9.83 -8.25
N HIS A 6 10.64 9.77 -9.55
CA HIS A 6 9.64 10.02 -10.58
C HIS A 6 8.52 8.97 -10.52
N LEU A 7 8.85 7.70 -10.42
CA LEU A 7 7.86 6.62 -10.29
C LEU A 7 6.98 6.79 -9.05
N LEU A 8 7.58 7.08 -7.89
CA LEU A 8 6.84 7.31 -6.65
C LEU A 8 5.97 8.57 -6.72
N ARG A 9 6.42 9.63 -7.41
CA ARG A 9 5.57 10.80 -7.68
C ARG A 9 4.38 10.43 -8.54
N ASN A 10 4.57 9.71 -9.63
CA ASN A 10 3.49 9.29 -10.52
C ASN A 10 2.47 8.42 -9.79
N TYR A 11 2.94 7.48 -8.96
CA TYR A 11 2.08 6.68 -8.08
C TYR A 11 1.23 7.56 -7.16
N CYS A 12 1.85 8.52 -6.46
CA CYS A 12 1.13 9.43 -5.57
C CYS A 12 0.14 10.32 -6.34
N SER A 13 0.50 10.79 -7.54
CA SER A 13 -0.39 11.58 -8.39
C SER A 13 -1.63 10.79 -8.79
N LYS A 14 -1.47 9.52 -9.20
CA LYS A 14 -2.62 8.66 -9.52
C LYS A 14 -3.53 8.42 -8.32
N LEU A 15 -2.97 8.26 -7.12
CA LEU A 15 -3.79 8.20 -5.90
C LEU A 15 -4.54 9.51 -5.64
N ARG A 16 -3.93 10.68 -5.91
CA ARG A 16 -4.62 11.98 -5.80
C ARG A 16 -5.76 12.09 -6.81
N ASP A 17 -5.60 11.59 -8.03
CA ASP A 17 -6.67 11.59 -9.04
C ASP A 17 -7.91 10.85 -8.52
N VAL A 18 -7.72 9.72 -7.82
CA VAL A 18 -8.81 8.98 -7.15
C VAL A 18 -9.55 9.85 -6.13
N THR A 19 -8.84 10.68 -5.37
CA THR A 19 -9.46 11.52 -4.33
C THR A 19 -10.39 12.60 -4.91
N VAL A 20 -10.12 13.09 -6.12
CA VAL A 20 -10.88 14.18 -6.74
C VAL A 20 -11.92 13.70 -7.75
N CYS A 21 -11.79 12.47 -8.27
CA CYS A 21 -12.72 11.92 -9.26
C CYS A 21 -14.08 11.60 -8.63
N ALA A 22 -15.09 12.43 -8.89
CA ALA A 22 -16.45 12.24 -8.36
C ALA A 22 -17.16 10.98 -8.86
N LYS A 23 -16.65 10.36 -9.93
CA LYS A 23 -17.17 9.09 -10.47
C LYS A 23 -16.71 7.87 -9.66
N LEU A 24 -15.67 8.01 -8.83
CA LEU A 24 -15.08 6.92 -8.04
C LEU A 24 -15.59 6.99 -6.60
N GLY A 25 -16.75 6.38 -6.35
CA GLY A 25 -17.31 6.18 -5.01
C GLY A 25 -17.63 7.46 -4.20
N PRO A 26 -18.16 7.29 -2.98
CA PRO A 26 -18.55 8.42 -2.14
C PRO A 26 -17.34 9.22 -1.60
N ILE A 27 -17.59 10.47 -1.22
CA ILE A 27 -16.55 11.40 -0.74
C ILE A 27 -15.83 10.86 0.52
N SER A 28 -16.56 10.17 1.40
CA SER A 28 -16.00 9.54 2.61
C SER A 28 -14.87 8.56 2.26
N GLN A 29 -15.08 7.66 1.32
CA GLN A 29 -14.10 6.66 0.91
C GLN A 29 -12.93 7.27 0.15
N ARG A 30 -13.19 8.26 -0.71
CA ARG A 30 -12.12 9.05 -1.36
C ARG A 30 -11.23 9.79 -0.36
N ARG A 31 -11.79 10.28 0.75
CA ARG A 31 -11.01 10.90 1.84
C ARG A 31 -10.12 9.89 2.57
N ILE A 32 -10.53 8.64 2.70
CA ILE A 32 -9.70 7.57 3.29
C ILE A 32 -8.44 7.37 2.43
N VAL A 33 -8.61 7.26 1.11
CA VAL A 33 -7.48 7.15 0.17
C VAL A 33 -6.56 8.37 0.29
N GLY A 34 -7.14 9.58 0.29
CA GLY A 34 -6.36 10.83 0.38
C GLY A 34 -5.51 10.94 1.64
N LYS A 35 -6.06 10.58 2.80
CA LYS A 35 -5.33 10.55 4.08
C LYS A 35 -4.23 9.47 4.10
N SER A 36 -4.31 8.48 3.22
CA SER A 36 -3.44 7.30 3.22
C SER A 36 -2.30 7.37 2.19
N ILE A 37 -2.28 8.35 1.28
CA ILE A 37 -1.30 8.44 0.18
C ILE A 37 0.16 8.35 0.66
N MET A 38 0.50 9.09 1.72
CA MET A 38 1.86 9.07 2.24
C MET A 38 2.19 7.74 2.92
N ARG A 39 1.22 7.11 3.61
CA ARG A 39 1.40 5.77 4.18
C ARG A 39 1.62 4.71 3.09
N LEU A 40 0.86 4.78 1.99
CA LEU A 40 1.04 3.92 0.82
C LEU A 40 2.44 4.09 0.21
N ARG A 41 2.87 5.33 -0.01
CA ARG A 41 4.23 5.62 -0.49
C ARG A 41 5.29 5.05 0.45
N SER A 42 5.15 5.26 1.76
CA SER A 42 6.08 4.73 2.76
C SER A 42 6.11 3.21 2.79
N ALA A 43 4.96 2.54 2.65
CA ALA A 43 4.89 1.08 2.60
C ALA A 43 5.68 0.53 1.39
N VAL A 44 5.50 1.13 0.21
CA VAL A 44 6.28 0.79 -1.00
C VAL A 44 7.77 1.00 -0.79
N THR A 45 8.18 2.16 -0.25
CA THR A 45 9.61 2.47 -0.05
C THR A 45 10.26 1.51 0.95
N LYS A 46 9.59 1.21 2.06
CA LYS A 46 10.08 0.25 3.07
C LYS A 46 10.18 -1.18 2.52
N ALA A 47 9.19 -1.61 1.73
CA ALA A 47 9.23 -2.90 1.03
C ALA A 47 10.46 -3.01 0.12
N VAL A 48 10.69 -1.99 -0.72
CA VAL A 48 11.85 -1.96 -1.61
C VAL A 48 13.17 -1.98 -0.83
N GLU A 49 13.28 -1.15 0.21
CA GLU A 49 14.49 -1.06 1.05
C GLU A 49 14.82 -2.40 1.71
N TYR A 50 13.83 -3.03 2.34
CA TYR A 50 13.98 -4.34 2.97
C TYR A 50 14.44 -5.40 1.96
N ARG A 51 13.74 -5.54 0.82
CA ARG A 51 14.07 -6.57 -0.18
C ARG A 51 15.45 -6.37 -0.81
N ARG A 52 15.96 -5.14 -0.83
CA ARG A 52 17.32 -4.82 -1.30
C ARG A 52 18.40 -5.30 -0.33
N GLN A 53 18.11 -5.26 0.96
CA GLN A 53 19.02 -5.61 2.05
C GLN A 53 18.87 -7.09 2.48
N GLU A 54 17.86 -7.78 1.97
CA GLU A 54 17.57 -9.18 2.31
C GLU A 54 18.68 -10.12 1.79
N GLU A 55 19.45 -10.67 2.72
CA GLU A 55 20.54 -11.63 2.44
C GLU A 55 19.99 -13.04 2.14
N GLY A 56 20.77 -13.85 1.43
CA GLY A 56 20.40 -15.24 1.13
C GLY A 56 19.28 -15.42 0.10
N LYS A 57 18.84 -14.33 -0.56
CA LYS A 57 17.84 -14.35 -1.63
C LYS A 57 18.42 -13.97 -2.98
N THR A 58 17.99 -14.67 -4.01
CA THR A 58 18.28 -14.31 -5.40
C THR A 58 17.50 -13.06 -5.81
N ASP A 59 17.94 -12.37 -6.85
CA ASP A 59 17.22 -11.20 -7.37
C ASP A 59 15.81 -11.57 -7.86
N SER A 60 15.64 -12.76 -8.45
CA SER A 60 14.33 -13.26 -8.86
C SER A 60 13.39 -13.45 -7.68
N GLU A 61 13.86 -14.03 -6.58
CA GLU A 61 13.06 -14.15 -5.35
C GLU A 61 12.72 -12.78 -4.76
N ARG A 62 13.69 -11.87 -4.66
CA ARG A 62 13.47 -10.50 -4.15
C ARG A 62 12.39 -9.78 -4.96
N ILE A 63 12.42 -9.91 -6.29
CA ILE A 63 11.40 -9.33 -7.18
C ILE A 63 10.05 -9.99 -6.96
N ALA A 64 9.99 -11.32 -6.84
CA ALA A 64 8.75 -12.05 -6.60
C ALA A 64 8.10 -11.64 -5.27
N PHE A 65 8.90 -11.53 -4.21
CA PHE A 65 8.40 -11.10 -2.91
C PHE A 65 8.06 -9.61 -2.87
N LEU A 66 8.84 -8.75 -3.52
CA LEU A 66 8.48 -7.33 -3.65
C LEU A 66 7.11 -7.16 -4.32
N LYS A 67 6.77 -7.95 -5.33
CA LYS A 67 5.43 -7.92 -5.94
C LYS A 67 4.33 -8.27 -4.93
N GLN A 68 4.57 -9.23 -4.05
CA GLN A 68 3.64 -9.59 -2.98
C GLN A 68 3.49 -8.44 -1.97
N ASP A 69 4.61 -7.84 -1.56
CA ASP A 69 4.62 -6.69 -0.65
C ASP A 69 3.82 -5.51 -1.22
N LEU A 70 4.03 -5.18 -2.50
CA LEU A 70 3.33 -4.09 -3.17
C LEU A 70 1.82 -4.35 -3.25
N THR A 71 1.42 -5.59 -3.56
CA THR A 71 0.01 -5.99 -3.61
C THR A 71 -0.64 -5.91 -2.22
N ASN A 72 0.09 -6.30 -1.17
CA ASN A 72 -0.42 -6.26 0.19
C ASN A 72 -0.35 -4.87 0.83
N SER A 73 0.49 -3.96 0.32
CA SER A 73 0.71 -2.64 0.90
C SER A 73 -0.57 -1.84 1.09
N ALA A 74 -1.51 -1.92 0.12
CA ALA A 74 -2.80 -1.26 0.22
C ALA A 74 -3.69 -1.88 1.31
N ASN A 75 -3.76 -3.21 1.39
CA ASN A 75 -4.50 -3.91 2.45
C ASN A 75 -4.01 -3.49 3.83
N HIS A 76 -2.69 -3.56 4.04
CA HIS A 76 -2.05 -3.15 5.28
C HIS A 76 -2.41 -1.71 5.66
N VAL A 77 -2.27 -0.76 4.71
CA VAL A 77 -2.52 0.65 4.99
C VAL A 77 -3.98 0.94 5.30
N PHE A 78 -4.91 0.19 4.68
CA PHE A 78 -6.34 0.31 4.91
C PHE A 78 -6.86 -0.57 6.05
N GLY A 79 -5.99 -1.25 6.80
CA GLY A 79 -6.33 -1.96 8.03
C GLY A 79 -6.63 -3.46 7.87
N GLU A 80 -6.47 -4.03 6.67
CA GLU A 80 -6.58 -5.48 6.46
C GLU A 80 -5.21 -6.14 6.57
N HIS A 81 -5.01 -6.91 7.65
CA HIS A 81 -3.71 -7.48 7.99
C HIS A 81 -3.60 -8.99 7.74
N LEU A 82 -4.56 -9.60 7.00
CA LEU A 82 -4.60 -11.05 6.77
C LEU A 82 -3.30 -11.58 6.16
N LYS A 83 -2.81 -10.93 5.10
CA LYS A 83 -1.55 -11.29 4.42
C LYS A 83 -0.31 -10.67 5.06
N CYS A 84 -0.48 -9.76 6.02
CA CYS A 84 0.64 -9.20 6.77
C CYS A 84 1.27 -10.25 7.69
N ARG A 85 0.47 -11.21 8.19
CA ARG A 85 0.95 -12.31 9.04
C ARG A 85 1.87 -13.28 8.29
N GLU A 86 1.64 -13.47 6.99
CA GLU A 86 2.50 -14.29 6.12
C GLU A 86 3.85 -13.62 5.87
N LEU A 87 3.88 -12.29 5.81
CA LEU A 87 5.11 -11.52 5.68
C LEU A 87 5.83 -11.37 7.03
N ALA A 88 5.11 -11.17 8.14
CA ALA A 88 5.59 -11.07 9.53
C ALA A 88 6.63 -9.98 9.86
N TYR A 89 7.58 -9.65 8.98
CA TYR A 89 8.69 -8.73 9.26
C TYR A 89 8.32 -7.24 9.23
N PHE A 90 7.11 -6.86 8.78
CA PHE A 90 6.66 -5.47 8.72
C PHE A 90 5.51 -5.10 9.66
N CYS A 91 4.78 -6.09 10.17
CA CYS A 91 3.50 -5.85 10.82
C CYS A 91 3.22 -6.91 11.88
N THR A 92 2.86 -6.46 13.08
CA THR A 92 2.48 -7.30 14.22
C THR A 92 0.96 -7.51 14.32
N GLY A 93 0.21 -7.14 13.28
CA GLY A 93 -1.26 -7.20 13.23
C GLY A 93 -1.93 -5.84 13.38
N ALA A 94 -3.25 -5.89 13.55
CA ALA A 94 -4.09 -4.71 13.72
C ALA A 94 -3.76 -3.99 15.04
N LYS A 95 -3.72 -2.66 14.98
CA LYS A 95 -3.55 -1.84 16.19
C LYS A 95 -4.87 -1.71 16.94
N GLU A 96 -4.81 -1.43 18.24
CA GLU A 96 -6.00 -1.18 19.05
C GLU A 96 -6.80 0.00 18.45
N GLY A 97 -8.09 -0.23 18.22
CA GLY A 97 -8.99 0.76 17.60
C GLY A 97 -8.77 1.01 16.11
N GLU A 98 -7.92 0.22 15.42
CA GLU A 98 -7.75 0.34 13.97
C GLU A 98 -8.99 -0.18 13.22
N ILE A 99 -9.51 0.65 12.32
CA ILE A 99 -10.66 0.32 11.48
C ILE A 99 -10.16 -0.30 10.18
N ASN A 100 -10.71 -1.46 9.79
CA ASN A 100 -10.48 -2.03 8.47
C ASN A 100 -11.41 -1.38 7.45
N HIS A 101 -10.84 -0.55 6.58
CA HIS A 101 -11.54 0.17 5.52
C HIS A 101 -11.60 -0.63 4.20
N VAL A 102 -10.91 -1.76 4.07
CA VAL A 102 -10.88 -2.54 2.81
C VAL A 102 -12.29 -2.97 2.34
N PRO A 103 -13.20 -3.48 3.21
CA PRO A 103 -14.54 -3.86 2.80
C PRO A 103 -15.33 -2.69 2.18
N GLU A 104 -15.36 -1.54 2.86
CA GLU A 104 -16.11 -0.37 2.35
C GLU A 104 -15.49 0.23 1.09
N LEU A 105 -14.15 0.18 0.96
CA LEU A 105 -13.46 0.66 -0.24
C LEU A 105 -13.78 -0.23 -1.46
N LYS A 106 -13.85 -1.56 -1.27
CA LYS A 106 -14.28 -2.51 -2.29
C LYS A 106 -15.74 -2.29 -2.72
N GLU A 107 -16.65 -2.16 -1.76
CA GLU A 107 -18.07 -1.89 -2.04
C GLU A 107 -18.27 -0.58 -2.81
N SER A 108 -17.44 0.42 -2.54
CA SER A 108 -17.50 1.72 -3.24
C SER A 108 -16.92 1.73 -4.66
N GLY A 109 -16.27 0.64 -5.10
CA GLY A 109 -15.58 0.55 -6.39
C GLY A 109 -14.30 1.38 -6.50
N ILE A 110 -13.75 1.85 -5.37
CA ILE A 110 -12.48 2.59 -5.30
C ILE A 110 -11.28 1.65 -5.24
N TYR A 111 -11.47 0.46 -4.65
CA TYR A 111 -10.44 -0.55 -4.44
C TYR A 111 -10.59 -1.72 -5.41
#